data_AF-A0A930E0F7-F1
#
_entry.id   AF-A0A930E0F7-F1
#
_cell.length_a   1.000
_cell.length_b   1.000
_cell.length_c   1.000
_cell.angle_alpha   90.00
_cell.angle_beta   90.00
_cell.angle_gamma   90.00
#
_symmetry.space_group_name_H-M   'P 1'
#
loop_
_entity.id
_entity.type
_entity.pdbx_description
1 polymer ?
#
loop_
_entity_poly.entity_id
_entity_poly.type
_entity_poly.pdbx_seq_one_letter_code
_entity_poly.pdbx_strand_id
1 'polypeptide(L)'
;MIPKTIYNKNPNFNQDLKKLESLSNSDSFVDQVIEEFVSQIRSKSHLYYQKNKVDFHYLLFWNRFNGMVKIIQTQVNSPKLPFDSDLFSYFHIMTLTTKNLSDVLFENNLLTLVEFCSEKVKDYTDFNELVPYFIRFNDLDKLQDLFRDTFKKLISETISEIYILSMESISIDNFSDSTLDKFNKKELFPIDFLSTKKQYELFWRFWTGFRTKNKDLNKVDLPILNLRKNGDYSEKSKYQFDSVIFKDDKLVEPFENYLEQMIDYSFEIIFSLDQDLISKQALINFLEFAYDRTSPERAKEIKKNLIQFEEFYTTKIIEDDLRKLDNYINKELYNYAPLAYDLKSKFWNNENSQRKILDKFLEFLQKIKGTPLNFQYKLPEFIYKEARKERLLVEGSDNITFYLKQAIKKSDAPVIYSPFFGYCIGKQELMDYFQCYIEEFESLLLSNNVLTTKEIKLEIMAIKSLKMIRFSNYELQFLDTILNLEEAW
;
A
#
# COMPACT_ATOMS: atom_id res chain seq x y z
N MET A 1 -3.45 4.96 -31.77
CA MET A 1 -3.93 3.67 -31.24
C MET A 1 -5.27 3.91 -30.58
N ILE A 2 -6.33 3.31 -31.08
CA ILE A 2 -7.65 3.37 -30.42
C ILE A 2 -7.52 2.52 -29.14
N PRO A 3 -7.79 3.05 -27.93
CA PRO A 3 -7.79 2.25 -26.72
C PRO A 3 -8.79 1.10 -26.91
N LYS A 4 -8.35 -0.15 -26.69
CA LYS A 4 -9.27 -1.27 -26.63
C LYS A 4 -10.23 -0.99 -25.47
N THR A 5 -11.52 -0.85 -25.77
CA THR A 5 -12.57 -0.90 -24.77
C THR A 5 -12.45 -2.25 -24.06
N ILE A 6 -12.14 -2.25 -22.76
CA ILE A 6 -12.06 -3.48 -21.98
C ILE A 6 -13.50 -3.94 -21.76
N TYR A 7 -13.93 -4.96 -22.50
CA TYR A 7 -15.22 -5.61 -22.27
C TYR A 7 -15.07 -6.58 -21.09
N ASN A 8 -15.60 -6.19 -19.93
CA ASN A 8 -15.51 -6.97 -18.70
C ASN A 8 -16.14 -8.36 -18.84
N LYS A 9 -15.35 -9.39 -18.53
CA LYS A 9 -15.88 -10.60 -17.90
C LYS A 9 -15.61 -10.42 -16.42
N ASN A 10 -16.65 -10.16 -15.62
CA ASN A 10 -16.52 -10.30 -14.17
C ASN A 10 -16.26 -11.79 -13.92
N PRO A 11 -15.06 -12.15 -13.47
CA PRO A 11 -14.77 -13.55 -13.30
C PRO A 11 -15.55 -14.10 -12.09
N ASN A 12 -15.80 -15.40 -12.10
CA ASN A 12 -16.62 -16.04 -11.10
C ASN A 12 -15.98 -17.36 -10.69
N PHE A 13 -15.42 -17.39 -9.47
CA PHE A 13 -14.73 -18.55 -8.92
C PHE A 13 -15.50 -19.86 -9.13
N ASN A 14 -16.79 -19.89 -8.79
CA ASN A 14 -17.61 -21.10 -8.87
C ASN A 14 -17.86 -21.57 -10.31
N GLN A 15 -18.08 -20.63 -11.23
CA GLN A 15 -18.23 -20.97 -12.66
C GLN A 15 -16.91 -21.46 -13.25
N ASP A 16 -15.80 -20.82 -12.89
CA ASP A 16 -14.47 -21.19 -13.37
C ASP A 16 -14.02 -22.54 -12.81
N LEU A 17 -14.31 -22.84 -11.54
CA LEU A 17 -14.01 -24.13 -10.92
C LEU A 17 -14.84 -25.27 -11.54
N LYS A 18 -16.14 -25.03 -11.81
CA LYS A 18 -17.00 -25.99 -12.55
C LYS A 18 -16.50 -26.22 -13.99
N LYS A 19 -15.99 -25.16 -14.63
CA LYS A 19 -15.38 -25.28 -15.96
C LYS A 19 -14.12 -26.14 -15.87
N LEU A 20 -13.27 -25.92 -14.88
CA LEU A 20 -12.07 -26.72 -14.65
C LEU A 20 -12.41 -28.19 -14.37
N GLU A 21 -13.46 -28.46 -13.58
CA GLU A 21 -13.98 -29.81 -13.33
C GLU A 21 -14.47 -30.51 -14.61
N SER A 22 -15.16 -29.78 -15.49
CA SER A 22 -15.55 -30.29 -16.80
C SER A 22 -14.33 -30.59 -17.68
N LEU A 23 -13.34 -29.70 -17.69
CA LEU A 23 -12.09 -29.88 -18.41
C LEU A 23 -11.28 -31.07 -17.89
N SER A 24 -11.23 -31.31 -16.57
CA SER A 24 -10.47 -32.44 -15.99
C SER A 24 -10.98 -33.81 -16.42
N ASN A 25 -12.23 -33.90 -16.89
CA ASN A 25 -12.80 -35.13 -17.44
C ASN A 25 -12.48 -35.31 -18.93
N SER A 26 -11.91 -34.31 -19.58
CA SER A 26 -11.55 -34.34 -21.00
C SER A 26 -10.13 -34.82 -21.20
N ASP A 27 -9.99 -35.87 -22.01
CA ASP A 27 -8.70 -36.41 -22.44
C ASP A 27 -7.79 -35.35 -23.04
N SER A 28 -8.32 -34.47 -23.90
CA SER A 28 -7.51 -33.45 -24.56
C SER A 28 -6.92 -32.42 -23.61
N PHE A 29 -7.65 -32.06 -22.55
CA PHE A 29 -7.13 -31.18 -21.50
C PHE A 29 -6.05 -31.88 -20.68
N VAL A 30 -6.29 -33.13 -20.28
CA VAL A 30 -5.32 -33.91 -19.50
C VAL A 30 -4.04 -34.13 -20.30
N ASP A 31 -4.16 -34.42 -21.59
CA ASP A 31 -3.04 -34.57 -22.52
C ASP A 31 -2.22 -33.28 -22.63
N GLN A 32 -2.88 -32.10 -22.59
CA GLN A 32 -2.22 -30.79 -22.52
C GLN A 32 -1.46 -30.59 -21.20
N VAL A 33 -2.03 -31.02 -20.06
CA VAL A 33 -1.34 -30.97 -18.76
C VAL A 33 -0.09 -31.85 -18.77
N ILE A 34 -0.21 -33.07 -19.33
CA ILE A 34 0.91 -34.02 -19.46
C ILE A 34 1.98 -33.45 -20.40
N GLU A 35 1.59 -32.87 -21.54
CA GLU A 35 2.52 -32.25 -22.49
C GLU A 35 3.35 -31.15 -21.83
N GLU A 36 2.71 -30.23 -21.10
CA GLU A 36 3.42 -29.14 -20.43
C GLU A 36 4.38 -29.70 -19.34
N PHE A 37 3.95 -30.75 -18.63
CA PHE A 37 4.77 -31.42 -17.60
C PHE A 37 6.00 -32.09 -18.18
N VAL A 38 5.81 -32.86 -19.25
CA VAL A 38 6.87 -33.50 -20.01
C VAL A 38 7.82 -32.47 -20.60
N SER A 39 7.30 -31.39 -21.18
CA SER A 39 8.08 -30.26 -21.72
C SER A 39 8.96 -29.62 -20.64
N GLN A 40 8.39 -29.36 -19.45
CA GLN A 40 9.13 -28.78 -18.34
C GLN A 40 10.26 -29.69 -17.82
N ILE A 41 10.05 -31.01 -17.81
CA ILE A 41 11.09 -31.98 -17.43
C ILE A 41 12.18 -32.07 -18.51
N ARG A 42 11.80 -32.04 -19.80
CA ARG A 42 12.75 -32.13 -20.93
C ARG A 42 13.58 -30.86 -21.12
N SER A 43 13.02 -29.68 -20.86
CA SER A 43 13.66 -28.38 -21.09
C SER A 43 14.75 -28.05 -20.07
N LYS A 44 14.70 -28.64 -18.87
CA LYS A 44 15.69 -28.39 -17.83
C LYS A 44 16.81 -29.42 -17.88
N SER A 45 18.05 -28.95 -17.87
CA SER A 45 19.22 -29.81 -17.91
C SER A 45 19.19 -30.76 -16.70
N HIS A 46 18.93 -32.04 -16.96
CA HIS A 46 18.92 -33.15 -15.99
C HIS A 46 20.18 -33.16 -15.09
N LEU A 47 21.30 -32.64 -15.61
CA LEU A 47 22.57 -32.44 -14.93
C LEU A 47 22.45 -31.63 -13.63
N TYR A 48 21.45 -30.75 -13.50
CA TYR A 48 21.24 -29.98 -12.27
C TYR A 48 20.65 -30.83 -11.13
N TYR A 49 19.77 -31.80 -11.45
CA TYR A 49 19.15 -32.68 -10.45
C TYR A 49 20.17 -33.65 -9.85
N GLN A 50 20.95 -34.33 -10.70
CA GLN A 50 21.97 -35.28 -10.23
C GLN A 50 23.10 -34.63 -9.44
N LYS A 51 23.52 -33.42 -9.84
CA LYS A 51 24.71 -32.78 -9.24
C LYS A 51 24.42 -32.15 -7.87
N ASN A 52 23.17 -31.74 -7.62
CA ASN A 52 22.85 -30.92 -6.43
C ASN A 52 21.92 -31.59 -5.41
N LYS A 53 21.34 -32.77 -5.68
CA LYS A 53 20.40 -33.48 -4.77
C LYS A 53 19.33 -32.57 -4.14
N VAL A 54 18.79 -31.66 -4.94
CA VAL A 54 17.79 -30.68 -4.46
C VAL A 54 16.39 -31.20 -4.72
N ASP A 55 15.57 -31.21 -3.68
CA ASP A 55 14.15 -31.51 -3.80
C ASP A 55 13.39 -30.36 -4.47
N PHE A 56 12.64 -30.71 -5.50
CA PHE A 56 11.80 -29.76 -6.21
C PHE A 56 10.33 -30.17 -6.15
N HIS A 57 9.49 -29.15 -6.05
CA HIS A 57 8.05 -29.25 -6.31
C HIS A 57 7.78 -28.75 -7.72
N TYR A 58 7.04 -29.54 -8.49
CA TYR A 58 6.35 -29.14 -9.70
C TYR A 58 4.92 -28.77 -9.29
N LEU A 59 4.64 -27.48 -9.25
CA LEU A 59 3.32 -26.94 -9.02
C LEU A 59 2.67 -26.69 -10.37
N LEU A 60 1.56 -27.36 -10.64
CA LEU A 60 0.83 -27.26 -11.89
C LEU A 60 -0.39 -26.37 -11.67
N PHE A 61 -0.59 -25.44 -12.61
CA PHE A 61 -1.68 -24.48 -12.54
C PHE A 61 -2.43 -24.38 -13.86
N TRP A 62 -3.73 -24.14 -13.77
CA TRP A 62 -4.58 -23.75 -14.89
C TRP A 62 -4.94 -22.27 -14.79
N ASN A 63 -4.68 -21.51 -15.85
CA ASN A 63 -5.07 -20.11 -15.94
C ASN A 63 -6.50 -20.01 -16.48
N ARG A 64 -7.42 -19.45 -15.70
CA ARG A 64 -8.84 -19.39 -16.07
C ARG A 64 -9.16 -18.41 -17.20
N PHE A 65 -8.31 -17.40 -17.42
CA PHE A 65 -8.55 -16.33 -18.41
C PHE A 65 -8.15 -16.75 -19.82
N ASN A 66 -6.98 -17.40 -19.97
CA ASN A 66 -6.47 -17.85 -21.27
C ASN A 66 -6.50 -19.37 -21.47
N GLY A 67 -6.85 -20.15 -20.44
CA GLY A 67 -6.95 -21.60 -20.48
C GLY A 67 -5.60 -22.33 -20.47
N MET A 68 -4.48 -21.62 -20.39
CA MET A 68 -3.15 -22.23 -20.45
C MET A 68 -2.82 -22.96 -19.15
N VAL A 69 -2.15 -24.09 -19.29
CA VAL A 69 -1.49 -24.80 -18.19
C VAL A 69 -0.09 -24.22 -18.02
N LYS A 70 0.34 -24.04 -16.77
CA LYS A 70 1.71 -23.60 -16.46
C LYS A 70 2.29 -24.39 -15.31
N ILE A 71 3.57 -24.71 -15.42
CA ILE A 71 4.27 -25.54 -14.45
C ILE A 71 5.42 -24.79 -13.84
N ILE A 72 5.35 -24.63 -12.53
CA ILE A 72 6.33 -23.90 -11.76
C ILE A 72 7.13 -24.91 -10.96
N GLN A 73 8.40 -25.00 -11.31
CA GLN A 73 9.34 -25.75 -10.50
C GLN A 73 9.96 -24.83 -9.46
N THR A 74 9.76 -25.15 -8.20
CA THR A 74 10.30 -24.42 -7.06
C THR A 74 11.01 -25.37 -6.11
N GLN A 75 12.03 -24.88 -5.41
CA GLN A 75 12.54 -25.57 -4.23
C GLN A 75 11.52 -25.50 -3.09
N VAL A 76 11.52 -26.51 -2.23
CA VAL A 76 10.62 -26.64 -1.08
C VAL A 76 10.60 -25.37 -0.21
N ASN A 77 11.78 -24.76 0.01
CA ASN A 77 11.95 -23.62 0.93
C ASN A 77 12.08 -22.26 0.21
N SER A 78 11.71 -22.16 -1.06
CA SER A 78 11.77 -20.87 -1.75
C SER A 78 10.78 -19.88 -1.11
N PRO A 79 11.16 -18.64 -0.82
CA PRO A 79 10.24 -17.64 -0.23
C PRO A 79 9.29 -17.03 -1.27
N LYS A 80 9.55 -17.19 -2.56
CA LYS A 80 8.79 -16.49 -3.63
C LYS A 80 7.51 -17.24 -4.00
N LEU A 81 6.43 -16.48 -4.20
CA LEU A 81 5.19 -16.99 -4.76
C LEU A 81 5.36 -17.35 -6.24
N PRO A 82 4.55 -18.28 -6.77
CA PRO A 82 4.67 -18.73 -8.15
C PRO A 82 4.30 -17.62 -9.17
N PHE A 83 3.44 -16.68 -8.79
CA PHE A 83 2.86 -15.66 -9.66
C PHE A 83 2.95 -14.24 -9.09
N ASP A 84 3.97 -13.98 -8.28
CA ASP A 84 4.16 -12.70 -7.58
C ASP A 84 2.87 -12.29 -6.85
N SER A 85 2.18 -11.24 -7.34
CA SER A 85 0.96 -10.68 -6.76
C SER A 85 -0.34 -11.19 -7.40
N ASP A 86 -0.28 -12.03 -8.42
CA ASP A 86 -1.49 -12.55 -9.06
C ASP A 86 -2.10 -13.69 -8.23
N LEU A 87 -3.11 -13.33 -7.43
CA LEU A 87 -3.93 -14.23 -6.62
C LEU A 87 -5.28 -14.57 -7.26
N PHE A 88 -5.41 -14.39 -8.57
CA PHE A 88 -6.71 -14.32 -9.23
C PHE A 88 -6.81 -15.14 -10.52
N SER A 89 -5.70 -15.39 -11.21
CA SER A 89 -5.75 -16.10 -12.50
C SER A 89 -5.67 -17.60 -12.41
N TYR A 90 -4.94 -18.13 -11.42
CA TYR A 90 -4.42 -19.48 -11.47
C TYR A 90 -5.10 -20.37 -10.44
N PHE A 91 -5.74 -21.44 -10.90
CA PHE A 91 -6.12 -22.57 -10.07
C PHE A 91 -4.96 -23.56 -10.01
N HIS A 92 -4.52 -23.90 -8.80
CA HIS A 92 -3.69 -25.08 -8.59
C HIS A 92 -4.48 -26.32 -9.00
N ILE A 93 -3.83 -27.21 -9.77
CA ILE A 93 -4.46 -28.44 -10.26
C ILE A 93 -3.77 -29.70 -9.76
N MET A 94 -2.48 -29.65 -9.43
CA MET A 94 -1.76 -30.75 -8.78
C MET A 94 -0.34 -30.32 -8.36
N THR A 95 0.22 -31.03 -7.39
CA THR A 95 1.63 -30.93 -6.98
C THR A 95 2.31 -32.27 -7.18
N LEU A 96 3.44 -32.29 -7.88
CA LEU A 96 4.34 -33.44 -7.95
C LEU A 96 5.68 -33.06 -7.33
N THR A 97 6.32 -33.98 -6.63
CA THR A 97 7.63 -33.75 -6.01
C THR A 97 8.63 -34.74 -6.55
N THR A 98 9.90 -34.35 -6.63
CA THR A 98 10.97 -35.27 -7.02
C THR A 98 11.11 -36.49 -6.12
N LYS A 99 10.42 -36.55 -4.97
CA LYS A 99 10.43 -37.67 -4.02
C LYS A 99 9.27 -38.64 -4.17
N ASN A 100 8.24 -38.28 -4.92
CA ASN A 100 7.04 -39.10 -5.09
C ASN A 100 6.65 -39.27 -6.56
N LEU A 101 7.50 -38.87 -7.51
CA LEU A 101 7.24 -39.02 -8.93
C LEU A 101 6.99 -40.47 -9.33
N SER A 102 7.83 -41.41 -8.87
CA SER A 102 7.63 -42.83 -9.20
C SER A 102 6.35 -43.36 -8.56
N ASP A 103 6.16 -43.04 -7.29
CA ASP A 103 5.07 -43.60 -6.48
C ASP A 103 3.72 -43.12 -6.99
N VAL A 104 3.64 -41.86 -7.43
CA VAL A 104 2.42 -41.26 -7.95
C VAL A 104 2.19 -41.65 -9.42
N LEU A 105 3.19 -41.46 -10.29
CA LEU A 105 2.99 -41.66 -11.74
C LEU A 105 2.92 -43.13 -12.15
N PHE A 106 3.53 -44.01 -11.36
CA PHE A 106 3.62 -45.44 -11.64
C PHE A 106 2.98 -46.30 -10.55
N GLU A 107 2.07 -45.74 -9.72
CA GLU A 107 1.33 -46.46 -8.68
C GLU A 107 0.80 -47.82 -9.20
N ASN A 108 0.24 -47.82 -10.41
CA ASN A 108 -0.33 -49.01 -11.07
C ASN A 108 0.53 -49.55 -12.23
N ASN A 109 1.68 -48.94 -12.51
CA ASN A 109 2.50 -49.21 -13.71
C ASN A 109 4.00 -49.34 -13.40
N LEU A 110 4.36 -49.69 -12.16
CA LEU A 110 5.76 -49.77 -11.72
C LEU A 110 6.60 -50.72 -12.58
N LEU A 111 6.00 -51.81 -13.07
CA LEU A 111 6.68 -52.77 -13.94
C LEU A 111 7.23 -52.09 -15.21
N THR A 112 6.46 -51.18 -15.82
CA THR A 112 6.88 -50.42 -17.00
C THR A 112 8.13 -49.57 -16.73
N LEU A 113 8.23 -48.98 -15.54
CA LEU A 113 9.41 -48.23 -15.13
C LEU A 113 10.61 -49.18 -14.88
N VAL A 114 10.37 -50.30 -14.20
CA VAL A 114 11.40 -51.32 -13.90
C VAL A 114 12.00 -51.90 -15.19
N GLU A 115 11.15 -52.29 -16.14
CA GLU A 115 11.58 -52.83 -17.44
C GLU A 115 12.46 -51.83 -18.19
N PHE A 116 12.01 -50.57 -18.31
CA PHE A 116 12.79 -49.50 -18.93
C PHE A 116 14.17 -49.33 -18.27
N CYS A 117 14.22 -49.36 -16.93
CA CYS A 117 15.47 -49.15 -16.20
C CYS A 117 16.43 -50.32 -16.36
N SER A 118 15.93 -51.55 -16.36
CA SER A 118 16.74 -52.76 -16.55
C SER A 118 17.47 -52.79 -17.90
N GLU A 119 16.88 -52.17 -18.94
CA GLU A 119 17.46 -52.10 -20.28
C GLU A 119 18.39 -50.89 -20.49
N LYS A 120 18.13 -49.76 -19.82
CA LYS A 120 18.73 -48.45 -20.17
C LYS A 120 19.61 -47.84 -19.08
N VAL A 121 19.48 -48.23 -17.81
CA VAL A 121 20.18 -47.60 -16.67
C VAL A 121 20.81 -48.68 -15.79
N LYS A 122 22.15 -48.77 -15.78
CA LYS A 122 22.86 -49.87 -15.12
C LYS A 122 23.01 -49.74 -13.61
N ASP A 123 22.83 -48.55 -13.02
CA ASP A 123 22.98 -48.33 -11.58
C ASP A 123 22.05 -47.18 -11.14
N TYR A 124 21.05 -47.48 -10.30
CA TYR A 124 20.18 -46.49 -9.68
C TYR A 124 19.86 -46.86 -8.23
N THR A 125 19.67 -45.85 -7.38
CA THR A 125 19.38 -46.03 -5.95
C THR A 125 17.94 -45.67 -5.57
N ASP A 126 17.23 -44.93 -6.43
CA ASP A 126 15.86 -44.47 -6.20
C ASP A 126 15.09 -44.41 -7.54
N PHE A 127 13.88 -44.99 -7.58
CA PHE A 127 13.03 -44.95 -8.77
C PHE A 127 12.58 -43.55 -9.15
N ASN A 128 12.51 -42.63 -8.18
CA ASN A 128 12.18 -41.24 -8.45
C ASN A 128 13.25 -40.54 -9.30
N GLU A 129 14.52 -40.93 -9.17
CA GLU A 129 15.62 -40.41 -9.99
C GLU A 129 15.49 -40.87 -11.46
N LEU A 130 14.73 -41.93 -11.72
CA LEU A 130 14.57 -42.55 -13.04
C LEU A 130 13.38 -41.99 -13.83
N VAL A 131 12.37 -41.43 -13.16
CA VAL A 131 11.19 -40.89 -13.84
C VAL A 131 11.56 -39.83 -14.89
N PRO A 132 12.47 -38.87 -14.63
CA PRO A 132 12.93 -37.94 -15.66
C PRO A 132 13.61 -38.63 -16.86
N TYR A 133 14.31 -39.75 -16.63
CA TYR A 133 14.89 -40.55 -17.72
C TYR A 133 13.79 -41.19 -18.55
N PHE A 134 12.83 -41.85 -17.91
CA PHE A 134 11.69 -42.44 -18.59
C PHE A 134 10.97 -41.42 -19.48
N ILE A 135 10.69 -40.22 -18.97
CA ILE A 135 10.03 -39.14 -19.73
C ILE A 135 10.85 -38.64 -20.92
N ARG A 136 12.18 -38.66 -20.81
CA ARG A 136 13.07 -38.20 -21.88
C ARG A 136 13.19 -39.21 -23.04
N PHE A 137 13.11 -40.50 -22.74
CA PHE A 137 13.37 -41.58 -23.70
C PHE A 137 12.11 -42.18 -24.33
N ASN A 138 10.92 -41.81 -23.86
CA ASN A 138 9.65 -42.20 -24.46
C ASN A 138 9.04 -41.00 -25.21
N ASP A 139 8.31 -41.26 -26.29
CA ASP A 139 7.55 -40.24 -27.02
C ASP A 139 6.37 -39.70 -26.18
N LEU A 140 5.80 -38.58 -26.63
CA LEU A 140 4.72 -37.91 -25.90
C LEU A 140 3.44 -38.78 -25.85
N ASP A 141 3.09 -39.44 -26.95
CA ASP A 141 1.87 -40.24 -27.06
C ASP A 141 1.87 -41.38 -26.02
N LYS A 142 2.98 -42.12 -25.91
CA LYS A 142 3.15 -43.18 -24.90
C LYS A 142 3.07 -42.64 -23.48
N LEU A 143 3.62 -41.45 -23.22
CA LEU A 143 3.56 -40.83 -21.90
C LEU A 143 2.16 -40.35 -21.55
N GLN A 144 1.42 -39.82 -22.54
CA GLN A 144 0.02 -39.44 -22.39
C GLN A 144 -0.82 -40.66 -22.03
N ASP A 145 -0.74 -41.74 -22.79
CA ASP A 145 -1.48 -42.98 -22.50
C ASP A 145 -1.18 -43.53 -21.10
N LEU A 146 0.09 -43.51 -20.69
CA LEU A 146 0.51 -44.05 -19.40
C LEU A 146 0.04 -43.21 -18.21
N PHE A 147 0.06 -41.87 -18.34
CA PHE A 147 -0.17 -40.96 -17.22
C PHE A 147 -1.61 -40.41 -17.16
N ARG A 148 -2.42 -40.58 -18.21
CA ARG A 148 -3.76 -39.98 -18.35
C ARG A 148 -4.66 -40.22 -17.14
N ASP A 149 -4.86 -41.48 -16.76
CA ASP A 149 -5.80 -41.82 -15.69
C ASP A 149 -5.31 -41.33 -14.32
N THR A 150 -4.00 -41.40 -14.08
CA THR A 150 -3.36 -40.86 -12.87
C THR A 150 -3.56 -39.34 -12.80
N PHE A 151 -3.30 -38.62 -13.90
CA PHE A 151 -3.48 -37.16 -13.93
C PHE A 151 -4.95 -36.78 -13.76
N LYS A 152 -5.89 -37.49 -14.40
CA LYS A 152 -7.34 -37.28 -14.18
C LYS A 152 -7.71 -37.41 -12.72
N LYS A 153 -7.27 -38.48 -12.06
CA LYS A 153 -7.54 -38.74 -10.64
C LYS A 153 -7.01 -37.60 -9.77
N LEU A 154 -5.73 -37.25 -9.91
CA LEU A 154 -5.08 -36.21 -9.08
C LEU A 154 -5.69 -34.82 -9.27
N ILE A 155 -6.02 -34.47 -10.52
CA ILE A 155 -6.68 -33.20 -10.83
C ILE A 155 -8.08 -33.18 -10.19
N SER A 156 -8.84 -34.26 -10.33
CA SER A 156 -10.18 -34.38 -9.74
C SER A 156 -10.16 -34.31 -8.20
N GLU A 157 -9.19 -34.96 -7.56
CA GLU A 157 -8.98 -34.89 -6.11
C GLU A 157 -8.65 -33.46 -5.66
N THR A 158 -7.76 -32.77 -6.39
CA THR A 158 -7.40 -31.38 -6.09
C THR A 158 -8.59 -30.43 -6.26
N ILE A 159 -9.38 -30.59 -7.31
CA ILE A 159 -10.61 -29.80 -7.51
C ILE A 159 -11.61 -30.03 -6.37
N SER A 160 -11.81 -31.29 -5.96
CA SER A 160 -12.69 -31.64 -4.84
C SER A 160 -12.22 -30.99 -3.53
N GLU A 161 -10.92 -30.98 -3.29
CA GLU A 161 -10.31 -30.31 -2.14
C GLU A 161 -10.55 -28.79 -2.18
N ILE A 162 -10.36 -28.14 -3.35
CA ILE A 162 -10.60 -26.70 -3.53
C ILE A 162 -12.07 -26.35 -3.24
N TYR A 163 -13.04 -27.19 -3.63
CA TYR A 163 -14.45 -26.98 -3.27
C TYR A 163 -14.66 -26.98 -1.75
N ILE A 164 -14.06 -27.93 -1.03
CA ILE A 164 -14.17 -28.02 0.44
C ILE A 164 -13.54 -26.77 1.09
N LEU A 165 -12.31 -26.45 0.71
CA LEU A 165 -11.55 -25.32 1.27
C LEU A 165 -12.23 -23.97 1.03
N SER A 166 -12.76 -23.76 -0.18
CA SER A 166 -13.51 -22.55 -0.52
C SER A 166 -14.80 -22.45 0.29
N MET A 167 -15.57 -23.54 0.45
CA MET A 167 -16.79 -23.54 1.27
C MET A 167 -16.51 -23.25 2.75
N GLU A 168 -15.48 -23.85 3.33
CA GLU A 168 -15.03 -23.55 4.69
C GLU A 168 -14.70 -22.06 4.84
N SER A 169 -13.93 -21.52 3.90
CA SER A 169 -13.47 -20.12 3.93
C SER A 169 -14.61 -19.12 3.68
N ILE A 170 -15.58 -19.45 2.83
CA ILE A 170 -16.80 -18.67 2.61
C ILE A 170 -17.62 -18.57 3.90
N SER A 171 -17.73 -19.67 4.67
CA SER A 171 -18.55 -19.70 5.88
C SER A 171 -18.10 -18.73 6.97
N ILE A 172 -16.80 -18.41 7.00
CA ILE A 172 -16.19 -17.44 7.93
C ILE A 172 -15.82 -16.11 7.25
N ASP A 173 -16.10 -15.98 5.95
CA ASP A 173 -15.65 -14.89 5.07
C ASP A 173 -14.18 -14.50 5.31
N ASN A 174 -13.32 -15.51 5.34
CA ASN A 174 -11.89 -15.39 5.59
C ASN A 174 -11.17 -16.69 5.20
N PHE A 175 -9.84 -16.72 5.18
CA PHE A 175 -9.10 -17.97 4.98
C PHE A 175 -9.29 -18.92 6.16
N SER A 176 -9.74 -20.15 5.89
CA SER A 176 -9.62 -21.25 6.86
C SER A 176 -8.15 -21.62 7.08
N ASP A 177 -7.84 -22.26 8.21
CA ASP A 177 -6.48 -22.74 8.49
C ASP A 177 -5.97 -23.68 7.38
N SER A 178 -6.85 -24.54 6.88
CA SER A 178 -6.56 -25.48 5.78
C SER A 178 -6.24 -24.74 4.48
N THR A 179 -6.99 -23.69 4.13
CA THR A 179 -6.70 -22.87 2.95
C THR A 179 -5.38 -22.13 3.10
N LEU A 180 -5.12 -21.61 4.29
CA LEU A 180 -3.85 -20.93 4.57
C LEU A 180 -2.66 -21.91 4.45
N ASP A 181 -2.81 -23.15 4.89
CA ASP A 181 -1.79 -24.19 4.73
C ASP A 181 -1.50 -24.50 3.26
N LYS A 182 -2.52 -24.53 2.39
CA LYS A 182 -2.34 -24.63 0.93
C LYS A 182 -1.57 -23.46 0.37
N PHE A 183 -1.95 -22.24 0.75
CA PHE A 183 -1.28 -21.04 0.28
C PHE A 183 0.18 -20.96 0.75
N ASN A 184 0.48 -21.42 1.97
CA ASN A 184 1.85 -21.56 2.49
C ASN A 184 2.67 -22.60 1.71
N LYS A 185 2.03 -23.67 1.21
CA LYS A 185 2.64 -24.63 0.27
C LYS A 185 2.69 -24.12 -1.17
N LYS A 186 2.18 -22.92 -1.43
CA LYS A 186 2.06 -22.26 -2.75
C LYS A 186 1.10 -22.96 -3.70
N GLU A 187 0.19 -23.75 -3.16
CA GLU A 187 -0.90 -24.41 -3.88
C GLU A 187 -2.06 -23.40 -3.97
N LEU A 188 -1.82 -22.33 -4.73
CA LEU A 188 -2.70 -21.17 -4.81
C LEU A 188 -3.91 -21.42 -5.71
N PHE A 189 -5.06 -20.86 -5.34
CA PHE A 189 -6.23 -20.74 -6.19
C PHE A 189 -6.85 -19.34 -6.05
N PRO A 190 -7.71 -18.89 -6.99
CA PRO A 190 -8.17 -17.51 -6.99
C PRO A 190 -8.92 -17.14 -5.71
N ILE A 191 -8.65 -15.96 -5.14
CA ILE A 191 -9.23 -15.54 -3.85
C ILE A 191 -10.64 -14.92 -3.98
N ASP A 192 -11.16 -14.83 -5.20
CA ASP A 192 -12.45 -14.20 -5.51
C ASP A 192 -13.68 -15.06 -5.15
N PHE A 193 -13.48 -16.17 -4.42
CA PHE A 193 -14.54 -16.86 -3.67
C PHE A 193 -14.95 -16.12 -2.38
N LEU A 194 -14.08 -15.26 -1.84
CA LEU A 194 -14.37 -14.45 -0.65
C LEU A 194 -15.28 -13.26 -0.99
N SER A 195 -15.91 -12.63 0.01
CA SER A 195 -16.68 -11.41 -0.23
C SER A 195 -15.81 -10.27 -0.78
N THR A 196 -16.43 -9.32 -1.48
CA THR A 196 -15.72 -8.14 -1.98
C THR A 196 -15.04 -7.37 -0.86
N LYS A 197 -15.71 -7.21 0.28
CA LYS A 197 -15.14 -6.61 1.49
C LYS A 197 -13.88 -7.35 1.93
N LYS A 198 -13.92 -8.68 1.94
CA LYS A 198 -12.78 -9.46 2.40
C LYS A 198 -11.61 -9.46 1.41
N GLN A 199 -11.90 -9.56 0.12
CA GLN A 199 -10.89 -9.37 -0.93
C GLN A 199 -10.20 -8.00 -0.77
N TYR A 200 -10.96 -6.95 -0.42
CA TYR A 200 -10.40 -5.64 -0.13
C TYR A 200 -9.47 -5.67 1.08
N GLU A 201 -9.92 -6.20 2.22
CA GLU A 201 -9.11 -6.29 3.44
C GLU A 201 -7.84 -7.15 3.28
N LEU A 202 -7.89 -8.23 2.51
CA LEU A 202 -6.79 -9.18 2.42
C LEU A 202 -5.80 -8.83 1.30
N PHE A 203 -6.27 -8.12 0.27
CA PHE A 203 -5.49 -7.84 -0.93
C PHE A 203 -5.53 -6.37 -1.34
N TRP A 204 -6.69 -5.85 -1.74
CA TRP A 204 -6.75 -4.56 -2.42
C TRP A 204 -6.37 -3.36 -1.55
N ARG A 205 -6.60 -3.39 -0.23
CA ARG A 205 -6.18 -2.29 0.67
C ARG A 205 -4.67 -2.12 0.76
N PHE A 206 -3.91 -3.18 0.45
CA PHE A 206 -2.45 -3.15 0.45
C PHE A 206 -1.88 -2.67 -0.87
N TRP A 207 -2.74 -2.49 -1.87
CA TRP A 207 -2.35 -1.84 -3.08
C TRP A 207 -2.12 -0.36 -2.78
N THR A 208 -0.89 -0.02 -2.40
CA THR A 208 -0.45 1.37 -2.33
C THR A 208 -0.32 1.84 -3.76
N GLY A 209 -1.42 2.31 -4.35
CA GLY A 209 -1.47 2.78 -5.72
C GLY A 209 -0.23 3.61 -6.03
N PHE A 210 0.55 3.14 -7.00
CA PHE A 210 1.61 3.90 -7.66
C PHE A 210 2.72 4.49 -6.77
N ARG A 211 3.39 3.67 -5.94
CA ARG A 211 4.78 4.02 -5.56
C ARG A 211 5.70 3.90 -6.76
N THR A 212 5.86 5.01 -7.48
CA THR A 212 6.87 5.16 -8.51
C THR A 212 8.24 5.24 -7.85
N LYS A 213 9.05 4.21 -8.12
CA LYS A 213 10.50 4.16 -7.98
C LYS A 213 11.03 4.15 -6.54
N ASN A 214 11.83 3.12 -6.27
CA ASN A 214 12.75 2.97 -5.14
C ASN A 214 12.18 2.39 -3.84
N LYS A 215 11.76 1.11 -3.84
CA LYS A 215 12.09 0.17 -2.75
C LYS A 215 12.34 -1.24 -3.30
N ASP A 216 13.09 -2.00 -2.51
CA ASP A 216 13.73 -3.26 -2.81
C ASP A 216 12.68 -4.37 -3.09
N LEU A 217 12.56 -4.82 -4.35
CA LEU A 217 11.60 -5.83 -4.84
C LEU A 217 11.73 -7.22 -4.16
N ASN A 218 12.69 -7.38 -3.24
CA ASN A 218 13.10 -8.66 -2.70
C ASN A 218 12.39 -9.09 -1.40
N LYS A 219 11.37 -8.34 -0.93
CA LYS A 219 10.57 -8.70 0.26
C LYS A 219 9.08 -8.49 0.02
N VAL A 220 8.49 -9.37 -0.77
CA VAL A 220 7.04 -9.45 -0.95
C VAL A 220 6.53 -10.67 -0.20
N ASP A 221 6.24 -10.49 1.09
CA ASP A 221 5.39 -11.46 1.80
C ASP A 221 3.95 -10.98 1.64
N LEU A 222 3.08 -11.82 1.07
CA LEU A 222 1.64 -11.56 1.12
C LEU A 222 1.23 -11.39 2.59
N PRO A 223 0.47 -10.34 2.94
CA PRO A 223 -0.08 -10.18 4.28
C PRO A 223 -0.84 -11.43 4.76
N ILE A 224 -1.46 -12.15 3.81
CA ILE A 224 -2.16 -13.42 4.01
C ILE A 224 -1.22 -14.53 4.54
N LEU A 225 0.02 -14.65 4.04
CA LEU A 225 0.96 -15.70 4.44
C LEU A 225 1.54 -15.50 5.85
N ASN A 226 1.41 -14.30 6.41
CA ASN A 226 1.85 -13.98 7.77
C ASN A 226 0.69 -13.95 8.80
N LEU A 227 -0.55 -14.29 8.41
CA LEU A 227 -1.71 -14.39 9.31
C LEU A 227 -1.44 -15.25 10.56
N ARG A 228 -0.65 -16.33 10.41
CA ARG A 228 -0.27 -17.21 11.54
C ARG A 228 0.76 -16.63 12.50
N LYS A 229 1.58 -15.65 12.09
CA LYS A 229 2.73 -15.22 12.93
C LYS A 229 2.34 -14.18 13.97
N ASN A 230 1.42 -13.27 13.66
CA ASN A 230 1.22 -12.08 14.49
C ASN A 230 -0.20 -11.89 15.02
N GLY A 231 -1.19 -12.70 14.60
CA GLY A 231 -2.57 -12.63 15.10
C GLY A 231 -3.31 -11.30 14.88
N ASP A 232 -2.64 -10.30 14.30
CA ASP A 232 -3.18 -8.96 14.10
C ASP A 232 -2.46 -8.23 12.96
N TYR A 233 -3.22 -7.42 12.23
CA TYR A 233 -2.73 -6.52 11.19
C TYR A 233 -2.10 -5.28 11.85
N SER A 234 -1.01 -5.42 12.60
CA SER A 234 -0.35 -4.24 13.19
C SER A 234 0.33 -3.40 12.11
N GLU A 235 -0.26 -2.23 11.83
CA GLU A 235 -0.03 -1.31 10.71
C GLU A 235 1.37 -0.69 10.57
N LYS A 236 2.38 -1.04 11.38
CA LYS A 236 3.60 -0.20 11.48
C LYS A 236 4.94 -0.86 11.22
N SER A 237 5.03 -2.15 10.89
CA SER A 237 6.34 -2.69 10.51
C SER A 237 6.31 -3.93 9.60
N LYS A 238 7.03 -3.82 8.47
CA LYS A 238 7.66 -4.88 7.66
C LYS A 238 6.90 -5.58 6.52
N TYR A 239 5.72 -5.15 6.09
CA TYR A 239 5.08 -5.75 4.92
C TYR A 239 5.05 -4.76 3.75
N GLN A 240 5.86 -5.02 2.71
CA GLN A 240 5.84 -4.29 1.44
C GLN A 240 5.23 -5.22 0.40
N PHE A 241 3.96 -4.96 0.08
CA PHE A 241 3.28 -5.60 -1.03
C PHE A 241 3.37 -4.67 -2.24
N ASP A 242 4.47 -4.76 -2.99
CA ASP A 242 4.64 -4.00 -4.23
C ASP A 242 4.16 -4.83 -5.41
N SER A 243 2.84 -4.94 -5.58
CA SER A 243 2.26 -5.50 -6.79
C SER A 243 2.39 -4.48 -7.93
N VAL A 244 3.19 -4.82 -8.96
CA VAL A 244 3.23 -4.03 -10.20
C VAL A 244 1.96 -4.33 -10.99
N ILE A 245 0.84 -3.74 -10.59
CA ILE A 245 -0.43 -3.89 -11.31
C ILE A 245 -0.55 -2.92 -12.49
N PHE A 246 0.32 -1.91 -12.53
CA PHE A 246 0.47 -0.99 -13.63
C PHE A 246 1.88 -1.05 -14.22
N LYS A 247 1.96 -1.17 -15.53
CA LYS A 247 3.21 -1.09 -16.29
C LYS A 247 2.95 -0.34 -17.59
N ASP A 248 3.81 0.63 -17.89
CA ASP A 248 3.74 1.44 -19.11
C ASP A 248 2.33 2.05 -19.35
N ASP A 249 1.76 2.65 -18.29
CA ASP A 249 0.41 3.26 -18.28
C ASP A 249 -0.74 2.31 -18.67
N LYS A 250 -0.57 1.02 -18.38
CA LYS A 250 -1.58 -0.03 -18.58
C LYS A 250 -1.69 -0.92 -17.35
N LEU A 251 -2.89 -1.43 -17.10
CA LEU A 251 -3.08 -2.51 -16.16
C LEU A 251 -2.38 -3.77 -16.68
N VAL A 252 -1.65 -4.46 -15.83
CA VAL A 252 -1.00 -5.73 -16.17
C VAL A 252 -2.03 -6.85 -16.05
N GLU A 253 -1.98 -7.86 -16.91
CA GLU A 253 -2.79 -9.06 -16.73
C GLU A 253 -2.47 -9.70 -15.35
N PRO A 254 -3.49 -10.14 -14.58
CA PRO A 254 -4.92 -10.23 -14.95
C PRO A 254 -5.78 -9.05 -14.50
N PHE A 255 -5.19 -8.01 -13.92
CA PHE A 255 -5.93 -6.95 -13.21
C PHE A 255 -6.88 -6.16 -14.13
N GLU A 256 -6.66 -6.20 -15.45
CA GLU A 256 -7.64 -5.72 -16.44
C GLU A 256 -9.03 -6.34 -16.27
N ASN A 257 -9.11 -7.63 -15.89
CA ASN A 257 -10.38 -8.33 -15.67
C ASN A 257 -11.11 -7.89 -14.38
N TYR A 258 -10.44 -7.10 -13.55
CA TYR A 258 -10.94 -6.61 -12.25
C TYR A 258 -11.17 -5.11 -12.23
N LEU A 259 -11.08 -4.45 -13.38
CA LEU A 259 -11.16 -3.00 -13.48
C LEU A 259 -12.41 -2.45 -12.78
N GLU A 260 -13.59 -3.04 -13.01
CA GLU A 260 -14.84 -2.57 -12.39
C GLU A 260 -14.84 -2.71 -10.88
N GLN A 261 -14.38 -3.86 -10.38
CA GLN A 261 -14.29 -4.12 -8.96
C GLN A 261 -13.32 -3.14 -8.29
N MET A 262 -12.20 -2.86 -8.94
CA MET A 262 -11.22 -1.87 -8.47
C MET A 262 -11.78 -0.44 -8.48
N ILE A 263 -12.63 -0.09 -9.45
CA ILE A 263 -13.35 1.20 -9.46
C ILE A 263 -14.30 1.27 -8.25
N ASP A 264 -15.07 0.21 -7.99
CA ASP A 264 -16.00 0.17 -6.84
C ASP A 264 -15.25 0.35 -5.51
N TYR A 265 -14.15 -0.39 -5.30
CA TYR A 265 -13.32 -0.19 -4.12
C TYR A 265 -12.77 1.23 -4.03
N SER A 266 -12.33 1.80 -5.15
CA SER A 266 -11.80 3.17 -5.16
C SER A 266 -12.85 4.18 -4.74
N PHE A 267 -14.12 4.00 -5.13
CA PHE A 267 -15.22 4.83 -4.66
C PHE A 267 -15.45 4.70 -3.15
N GLU A 268 -15.42 3.49 -2.59
CA GLU A 268 -15.60 3.31 -1.15
C GLU A 268 -14.47 3.95 -0.32
N ILE A 269 -13.22 3.82 -0.79
CA ILE A 269 -12.03 4.21 -0.02
C ILE A 269 -11.77 5.72 -0.08
N ILE A 270 -12.02 6.34 -1.23
CA ILE A 270 -11.61 7.73 -1.45
C ILE A 270 -12.29 8.69 -0.46
N PHE A 271 -13.49 8.35 0.05
CA PHE A 271 -14.24 9.11 1.05
C PHE A 271 -13.89 8.79 2.52
N SER A 272 -12.97 7.86 2.81
CA SER A 272 -12.56 7.57 4.20
C SER A 272 -11.71 8.70 4.80
N LEU A 273 -11.95 9.10 6.05
CA LEU A 273 -11.09 10.08 6.75
C LEU A 273 -9.76 9.50 7.24
N ASP A 274 -9.67 8.17 7.36
CA ASP A 274 -8.50 7.48 7.91
C ASP A 274 -7.38 7.30 6.87
N GLN A 275 -7.69 7.51 5.59
CA GLN A 275 -6.74 7.40 4.49
C GLN A 275 -5.91 8.68 4.33
N ASP A 276 -4.60 8.54 4.15
CA ASP A 276 -3.70 9.67 3.92
C ASP A 276 -3.87 10.29 2.52
N LEU A 277 -3.43 11.55 2.36
CA LEU A 277 -3.60 12.27 1.09
C LEU A 277 -2.78 11.66 -0.06
N ILE A 278 -1.64 11.02 0.19
CA ILE A 278 -0.84 10.39 -0.87
C ILE A 278 -1.62 9.21 -1.46
N SER A 279 -2.19 8.37 -0.58
CA SER A 279 -3.07 7.27 -0.98
C SER A 279 -4.31 7.78 -1.73
N LYS A 280 -4.91 8.89 -1.30
CA LYS A 280 -6.03 9.51 -2.03
C LYS A 280 -5.65 10.01 -3.42
N GLN A 281 -4.49 10.63 -3.59
CA GLN A 281 -4.01 11.04 -4.92
C GLN A 281 -3.84 9.83 -5.86
N ALA A 282 -3.33 8.71 -5.33
CA ALA A 282 -3.20 7.50 -6.11
C ALA A 282 -4.56 6.94 -6.58
N LEU A 283 -5.58 6.99 -5.72
CA LEU A 283 -6.95 6.59 -6.08
C LEU A 283 -7.55 7.52 -7.14
N ILE A 284 -7.33 8.83 -7.03
CA ILE A 284 -7.76 9.79 -8.06
C ILE A 284 -7.13 9.44 -9.40
N ASN A 285 -5.81 9.23 -9.44
CA ASN A 285 -5.08 8.89 -10.65
C ASN A 285 -5.59 7.58 -11.27
N PHE A 286 -5.89 6.57 -10.44
CA PHE A 286 -6.50 5.31 -10.90
C PHE A 286 -7.86 5.54 -11.53
N LEU A 287 -8.74 6.27 -10.86
CA LEU A 287 -10.08 6.57 -11.36
C LEU A 287 -10.02 7.36 -12.67
N GLU A 288 -9.10 8.31 -12.80
CA GLU A 288 -8.86 9.04 -14.05
C GLU A 288 -8.36 8.15 -15.19
N PHE A 289 -7.48 7.18 -14.88
CA PHE A 289 -7.05 6.16 -15.83
C PHE A 289 -8.22 5.27 -16.28
N ALA A 290 -9.06 4.87 -15.33
CA ALA A 290 -10.21 3.99 -15.56
C ALA A 290 -11.30 4.68 -16.39
N TYR A 291 -11.51 5.98 -16.17
CA TYR A 291 -12.45 6.82 -16.92
C TYR A 291 -12.26 6.70 -18.44
N ASP A 292 -11.01 6.65 -18.91
CA ASP A 292 -10.70 6.59 -20.34
C ASP A 292 -10.81 5.17 -20.94
N ARG A 293 -11.15 4.15 -20.12
CA ARG A 293 -11.05 2.71 -20.47
C ARG A 293 -12.27 1.87 -20.14
N THR A 294 -13.30 2.46 -19.54
CA THR A 294 -14.57 1.79 -19.20
C THR A 294 -15.71 2.26 -20.11
N SER A 295 -16.94 1.78 -19.87
CA SER A 295 -18.14 2.18 -20.61
C SER A 295 -18.48 3.66 -20.37
N PRO A 296 -19.20 4.33 -21.29
CA PRO A 296 -19.63 5.71 -21.10
C PRO A 296 -20.45 5.95 -19.83
N GLU A 297 -21.29 5.00 -19.44
CA GLU A 297 -22.10 5.04 -18.21
C GLU A 297 -21.19 5.04 -16.98
N ARG A 298 -20.20 4.15 -16.97
CA ARG A 298 -19.25 4.03 -15.87
C ARG A 298 -18.29 5.20 -15.79
N ALA A 299 -17.84 5.73 -16.93
CA ALA A 299 -17.04 6.94 -17.00
C ALA A 299 -17.80 8.16 -16.40
N LYS A 300 -19.10 8.28 -16.67
CA LYS A 300 -19.95 9.32 -16.05
C LYS A 300 -20.00 9.17 -14.53
N GLU A 301 -20.11 7.94 -14.04
CA GLU A 301 -20.12 7.63 -12.60
C GLU A 301 -18.78 7.98 -11.93
N ILE A 302 -17.65 7.63 -12.55
CA ILE A 302 -16.31 8.00 -12.09
C ILE A 302 -16.18 9.52 -11.97
N LYS A 303 -16.54 10.25 -13.04
CA LYS A 303 -16.49 11.72 -13.03
C LYS A 303 -17.35 12.31 -11.92
N LYS A 304 -18.56 11.78 -11.72
CA LYS A 304 -19.47 12.22 -10.66
C LYS A 304 -18.85 12.00 -9.28
N ASN A 305 -18.30 10.82 -9.00
CA ASN A 305 -17.67 10.50 -7.73
C ASN A 305 -16.46 11.40 -7.45
N LEU A 306 -15.62 11.68 -8.45
CA LEU A 306 -14.47 12.58 -8.28
C LEU A 306 -14.92 14.02 -8.00
N ILE A 307 -15.97 14.52 -8.66
CA ILE A 307 -16.54 15.85 -8.33
C ILE A 307 -17.08 15.87 -6.89
N GLN A 308 -17.81 14.84 -6.46
CA GLN A 308 -18.30 14.73 -5.08
C GLN A 308 -17.15 14.63 -4.08
N PHE A 309 -16.05 13.99 -4.46
CA PHE A 309 -14.85 13.92 -3.64
C PHE A 309 -14.16 15.29 -3.51
N GLU A 310 -14.20 16.16 -4.53
CA GLU A 310 -13.72 17.55 -4.37
C GLU A 310 -14.47 18.26 -3.23
N GLU A 311 -15.80 18.12 -3.19
CA GLU A 311 -16.62 18.71 -2.12
C GLU A 311 -16.26 18.11 -0.76
N PHE A 312 -16.12 16.78 -0.67
CA PHE A 312 -15.70 16.10 0.55
C PHE A 312 -14.31 16.56 1.04
N TYR A 313 -13.35 16.65 0.12
CA TYR A 313 -11.98 17.12 0.38
C TYR A 313 -11.96 18.57 0.85
N THR A 314 -12.73 19.44 0.19
CA THR A 314 -12.81 20.88 0.51
C THR A 314 -13.77 21.20 1.66
N THR A 315 -14.36 20.19 2.31
CA THR A 315 -15.25 20.38 3.46
C THR A 315 -14.86 19.47 4.62
N LYS A 316 -15.16 18.17 4.54
CA LYS A 316 -15.00 17.19 5.61
C LYS A 316 -13.55 16.95 6.01
N ILE A 317 -12.64 16.83 5.04
CA ILE A 317 -11.22 16.64 5.34
C ILE A 317 -10.66 17.88 6.05
N ILE A 318 -11.00 19.08 5.58
CA ILE A 318 -10.57 20.32 6.23
C ILE A 318 -11.18 20.47 7.63
N GLU A 319 -12.47 20.21 7.77
CA GLU A 319 -13.17 20.30 9.06
C GLU A 319 -12.53 19.37 10.10
N ASP A 320 -12.16 18.16 9.70
CA ASP A 320 -11.43 17.23 10.56
C ASP A 320 -10.02 17.73 10.92
N ASP A 321 -9.28 18.26 9.95
CA ASP A 321 -7.92 18.79 10.16
C ASP A 321 -7.92 20.04 11.05
N LEU A 322 -8.84 20.98 10.82
CA LEU A 322 -9.03 22.18 11.65
C LEU A 322 -9.44 21.82 13.08
N ARG A 323 -10.30 20.81 13.26
CA ARG A 323 -10.64 20.29 14.59
C ARG A 323 -9.41 19.72 15.30
N LYS A 324 -8.54 18.99 14.59
CA LYS A 324 -7.27 18.48 15.16
C LYS A 324 -6.33 19.63 15.54
N LEU A 325 -6.25 20.68 14.73
CA LEU A 325 -5.48 21.88 15.04
C LEU A 325 -6.03 22.62 16.27
N ASP A 326 -7.35 22.78 16.37
CA ASP A 326 -8.02 23.40 17.52
C ASP A 326 -7.78 22.61 18.81
N ASN A 327 -7.94 21.28 18.77
CA ASN A 327 -7.60 20.40 19.89
C ASN A 327 -6.12 20.52 20.31
N TYR A 328 -5.21 20.70 19.35
CA TYR A 328 -3.79 20.94 19.64
C TYR A 328 -3.55 22.29 20.32
N ILE A 329 -4.21 23.35 19.86
CA ILE A 329 -4.16 24.69 20.47
C ILE A 329 -4.69 24.63 21.92
N ASN A 330 -5.79 23.91 22.13
CA ASN A 330 -6.43 23.72 23.44
C ASN A 330 -5.72 22.67 24.33
N LYS A 331 -4.58 22.13 23.89
CA LYS A 331 -3.77 21.12 24.60
C LYS A 331 -4.50 19.80 24.87
N GLU A 332 -5.57 19.51 24.14
CA GLU A 332 -6.27 18.23 24.13
C GLU A 332 -5.55 17.20 23.25
N LEU A 333 -4.70 17.66 22.32
CA LEU A 333 -3.88 16.84 21.45
C LEU A 333 -2.39 17.15 21.66
N TYR A 334 -1.58 16.11 21.88
CA TYR A 334 -0.13 16.28 22.13
C TYR A 334 0.65 16.76 20.90
N ASN A 335 0.27 16.32 19.71
CA ASN A 335 0.96 16.67 18.48
C ASN A 335 -0.01 16.81 17.30
N TYR A 336 0.28 17.78 16.45
CA TYR A 336 -0.44 18.06 15.21
C TYR A 336 0.55 18.26 14.07
N ALA A 337 0.29 17.62 12.93
CA ALA A 337 1.02 17.78 11.69
C ALA A 337 0.03 18.21 10.58
N PRO A 338 0.28 19.34 9.90
CA PRO A 338 -0.63 19.82 8.86
C PRO A 338 -0.61 18.93 7.64
N LEU A 339 -1.76 18.85 6.96
CA LEU A 339 -1.87 18.19 5.65
C LEU A 339 -1.26 19.05 4.53
N ALA A 340 -0.73 18.42 3.47
CA ALA A 340 -0.08 19.14 2.36
C ALA A 340 -1.06 19.77 1.35
N TYR A 341 -2.36 19.43 1.43
CA TYR A 341 -3.45 19.90 0.55
C TYR A 341 -3.09 20.05 -0.94
N ASP A 342 -2.49 19.01 -1.52
CA ASP A 342 -1.93 18.99 -2.87
C ASP A 342 -2.70 18.08 -3.84
N LEU A 343 -3.90 17.63 -3.47
CA LEU A 343 -4.71 16.76 -4.32
C LEU A 343 -5.09 17.46 -5.63
N LYS A 344 -4.92 16.73 -6.75
CA LYS A 344 -5.20 17.20 -8.10
C LYS A 344 -6.06 16.22 -8.87
N SER A 345 -7.01 16.76 -9.64
CA SER A 345 -7.75 16.01 -10.64
C SER A 345 -7.97 16.83 -11.91
N LYS A 346 -8.13 16.15 -13.05
CA LYS A 346 -8.60 16.72 -14.33
C LYS A 346 -10.09 17.06 -14.32
N PHE A 347 -10.86 16.62 -13.32
CA PHE A 347 -12.31 16.79 -13.27
C PHE A 347 -12.81 17.96 -12.40
N TRP A 348 -11.92 18.62 -11.66
CA TRP A 348 -12.24 19.84 -10.92
C TRP A 348 -11.20 20.94 -11.15
N ASN A 349 -11.56 22.17 -10.79
CA ASN A 349 -10.63 23.30 -10.85
C ASN A 349 -9.79 23.35 -9.57
N ASN A 350 -8.54 22.92 -9.66
CA ASN A 350 -7.60 22.85 -8.54
C ASN A 350 -7.38 24.21 -7.85
N GLU A 351 -7.37 25.32 -8.59
CA GLU A 351 -7.23 26.66 -8.02
C GLU A 351 -8.46 27.05 -7.19
N ASN A 352 -9.65 26.70 -7.68
CA ASN A 352 -10.89 26.93 -6.93
C ASN A 352 -10.93 26.09 -5.65
N SER A 353 -10.50 24.84 -5.70
CA SER A 353 -10.41 23.97 -4.52
C SER A 353 -9.41 24.52 -3.50
N GLN A 354 -8.23 24.98 -3.95
CA GLN A 354 -7.25 25.65 -3.07
C GLN A 354 -7.81 26.92 -2.44
N ARG A 355 -8.59 27.71 -3.17
CA ARG A 355 -9.26 28.90 -2.64
C ARG A 355 -10.29 28.55 -1.57
N LYS A 356 -11.15 27.55 -1.80
CA LYS A 356 -12.10 27.05 -0.78
C LYS A 356 -11.37 26.58 0.48
N ILE A 357 -10.23 25.91 0.32
CA ILE A 357 -9.40 25.47 1.45
C ILE A 357 -8.87 26.68 2.20
N LEU A 358 -8.26 27.64 1.49
CA LEU A 358 -7.73 28.87 2.06
C LEU A 358 -8.81 29.62 2.85
N ASP A 359 -9.99 29.86 2.26
CA ASP A 359 -11.07 30.62 2.87
C ASP A 359 -11.51 29.99 4.22
N LYS A 360 -11.63 28.66 4.31
CA LYS A 360 -11.95 27.94 5.55
C LYS A 360 -10.86 28.10 6.62
N PHE A 361 -9.59 28.03 6.23
CA PHE A 361 -8.49 28.26 7.16
C PHE A 361 -8.45 29.71 7.64
N LEU A 362 -8.64 30.69 6.75
CA LEU A 362 -8.68 32.11 7.14
C LEU A 362 -9.84 32.41 8.09
N GLU A 363 -11.03 31.84 7.85
CA GLU A 363 -12.18 31.97 8.77
C GLU A 363 -11.85 31.41 10.16
N PHE A 364 -11.20 30.24 10.22
CA PHE A 364 -10.74 29.66 11.49
C PHE A 364 -9.70 30.54 12.19
N LEU A 365 -8.68 31.01 11.45
CA LEU A 365 -7.60 31.84 11.98
C LEU A 365 -8.10 33.20 12.48
N GLN A 366 -9.15 33.76 11.87
CA GLN A 366 -9.81 34.97 12.36
C GLN A 366 -10.46 34.74 13.73
N LYS A 367 -11.04 33.56 13.99
CA LYS A 367 -11.67 33.21 15.28
C LYS A 367 -10.65 33.07 16.40
N ILE A 368 -9.45 32.56 16.10
CA ILE A 368 -8.38 32.35 17.07
C ILE A 368 -7.31 33.45 17.05
N LYS A 369 -7.57 34.56 16.33
CA LYS A 369 -6.62 35.66 16.16
C LYS A 369 -6.09 36.13 17.52
N GLY A 370 -4.77 36.29 17.62
CA GLY A 370 -4.09 36.66 18.86
C GLY A 370 -3.49 35.48 19.61
N THR A 371 -3.92 34.25 19.33
CA THR A 371 -3.40 33.04 19.98
C THR A 371 -1.95 32.76 19.53
N PRO A 372 -0.97 32.76 20.45
CA PRO A 372 0.42 32.45 20.11
C PRO A 372 0.62 30.97 19.76
N LEU A 373 1.24 30.68 18.61
CA LEU A 373 1.58 29.31 18.19
C LEU A 373 2.80 29.30 17.26
N ASN A 374 3.41 28.13 17.04
CA ASN A 374 4.41 27.92 15.99
C ASN A 374 3.78 27.69 14.61
N PHE A 375 2.91 28.60 14.14
CA PHE A 375 2.06 28.46 12.94
C PHE A 375 2.82 28.07 11.67
N GLN A 376 4.07 28.51 11.50
CA GLN A 376 4.93 28.10 10.38
C GLN A 376 5.02 26.58 10.18
N TYR A 377 4.93 25.79 11.26
CA TYR A 377 4.96 24.33 11.23
C TYR A 377 3.58 23.68 11.35
N LYS A 378 2.54 24.48 11.60
CA LYS A 378 1.17 24.03 11.88
C LYS A 378 0.19 24.45 10.78
N LEU A 379 0.65 25.15 9.75
CA LEU A 379 -0.16 25.52 8.60
C LEU A 379 0.53 25.08 7.30
N PRO A 380 -0.25 24.69 6.28
CA PRO A 380 0.25 24.53 4.93
C PRO A 380 0.82 25.86 4.41
N GLU A 381 1.85 25.82 3.56
CA GLU A 381 2.62 27.01 3.20
C GLU A 381 1.78 28.11 2.52
N PHE A 382 0.86 27.74 1.62
CA PHE A 382 0.00 28.71 0.94
C PHE A 382 -0.96 29.42 1.91
N ILE A 383 -1.52 28.68 2.88
CA ILE A 383 -2.35 29.25 3.96
C ILE A 383 -1.52 30.16 4.85
N TYR A 384 -0.34 29.71 5.25
CA TYR A 384 0.58 30.47 6.09
C TYR A 384 0.91 31.84 5.48
N LYS A 385 1.28 31.86 4.18
CA LYS A 385 1.64 33.09 3.47
C LYS A 385 0.49 34.09 3.40
N GLU A 386 -0.73 33.64 3.10
CA GLU A 386 -1.90 34.51 3.01
C GLU A 386 -2.35 35.01 4.39
N ALA A 387 -2.41 34.13 5.40
CA ALA A 387 -2.75 34.52 6.76
C ALA A 387 -1.76 35.53 7.37
N ARG A 388 -0.48 35.46 6.96
CA ARG A 388 0.55 36.46 7.29
C ARG A 388 0.27 37.83 6.68
N LYS A 389 -0.16 37.88 5.41
CA LYS A 389 -0.55 39.16 4.77
C LYS A 389 -1.75 39.81 5.47
N GLU A 390 -2.70 38.99 5.93
CA GLU A 390 -3.87 39.43 6.69
C GLU A 390 -3.59 39.71 8.18
N ARG A 391 -2.34 39.55 8.64
CA ARG A 391 -1.93 39.79 10.04
C ARG A 391 -2.77 38.99 11.06
N LEU A 392 -3.11 37.74 10.71
CA LEU A 392 -3.92 36.86 11.56
C LEU A 392 -3.09 36.01 12.53
N LEU A 393 -1.80 35.83 12.24
CA LEU A 393 -0.94 34.91 12.98
C LEU A 393 -0.11 35.64 14.04
N VAL A 394 -0.07 35.06 15.24
CA VAL A 394 0.88 35.44 16.30
C VAL A 394 1.86 34.28 16.50
N GLU A 395 3.12 34.52 16.15
CA GLU A 395 4.17 33.50 16.14
C GLU A 395 4.83 33.36 17.50
N GLY A 396 5.11 32.13 17.91
CA GLY A 396 6.00 31.81 19.02
C GLY A 396 6.63 30.42 18.89
N SER A 397 7.79 30.19 19.52
CA SER A 397 8.52 28.92 19.46
C SER A 397 9.54 28.79 20.60
N ASP A 398 9.79 27.54 21.04
CA ASP A 398 10.86 27.20 21.99
C ASP A 398 12.28 27.48 21.44
N ASN A 399 12.49 27.42 20.11
CA ASN A 399 13.77 27.72 19.47
C ASN A 399 13.64 29.00 18.63
N ILE A 400 13.56 30.10 19.36
CA ILE A 400 13.12 31.40 18.87
C ILE A 400 13.93 31.94 17.68
N THR A 401 15.27 31.87 17.73
CA THR A 401 16.16 32.46 16.71
C THR A 401 16.11 31.68 15.40
N PHE A 402 16.21 30.34 15.45
CA PHE A 402 16.12 29.52 14.25
C PHE A 402 14.72 29.61 13.64
N TYR A 403 13.69 29.52 14.48
CA TYR A 403 12.31 29.60 14.05
C TYR A 403 12.01 30.91 13.32
N LEU A 404 12.33 32.05 13.96
CA LEU A 404 11.98 33.36 13.43
C LEU A 404 12.72 33.66 12.11
N LYS A 405 13.98 33.21 11.96
CA LYS A 405 14.71 33.25 10.66
C LYS A 405 13.94 32.55 9.54
N GLN A 406 13.30 31.42 9.84
CA GLN A 406 12.54 30.68 8.84
C GLN A 406 11.18 31.33 8.57
N ALA A 407 10.51 31.86 9.59
CA ALA A 407 9.24 32.55 9.46
C ALA A 407 9.38 33.80 8.58
N ILE A 408 10.43 34.60 8.82
CA ILE A 408 10.77 35.79 8.02
C ILE A 408 11.03 35.40 6.56
N LYS A 409 11.80 34.34 6.30
CA LYS A 409 12.14 33.93 4.92
C LYS A 409 10.95 33.43 4.10
N LYS A 410 9.87 32.99 4.75
CA LYS A 410 8.72 32.38 4.09
C LYS A 410 7.72 33.39 3.54
N SER A 411 7.71 34.63 4.01
CA SER A 411 6.75 35.66 3.58
C SER A 411 7.34 37.05 3.79
N ASP A 412 7.15 37.94 2.82
CA ASP A 412 7.55 39.35 2.93
C ASP A 412 6.65 40.14 3.90
N ALA A 413 5.54 39.56 4.35
CA ALA A 413 4.67 40.19 5.34
C ALA A 413 5.33 40.18 6.73
N PRO A 414 5.16 41.24 7.55
CA PRO A 414 5.74 41.33 8.88
C PRO A 414 5.39 40.12 9.77
N VAL A 415 6.32 39.76 10.66
CA VAL A 415 6.06 38.77 11.72
C VAL A 415 5.40 39.49 12.89
N ILE A 416 4.31 38.94 13.43
CA ILE A 416 3.79 39.33 14.73
C ILE A 416 4.27 38.29 15.74
N TYR A 417 5.02 38.71 16.74
CA TYR A 417 5.70 37.81 17.67
C TYR A 417 5.13 37.89 19.10
N SER A 418 5.06 36.74 19.76
CA SER A 418 4.74 36.60 21.18
C SER A 418 5.77 35.72 21.91
N PRO A 419 6.26 36.13 23.09
CA PRO A 419 7.12 35.30 23.92
C PRO A 419 6.36 34.18 24.65
N PHE A 420 5.03 34.17 24.67
CA PHE A 420 4.27 33.28 25.54
C PHE A 420 4.06 31.85 25.02
N PHE A 421 4.64 31.52 23.85
CA PHE A 421 4.65 30.16 23.33
C PHE A 421 6.09 29.63 23.23
N GLY A 422 6.41 28.68 24.11
CA GLY A 422 7.69 27.96 24.16
C GLY A 422 8.84 28.63 24.93
N TYR A 423 8.67 29.87 25.38
CA TYR A 423 9.64 30.50 26.28
C TYR A 423 9.45 30.02 27.72
N CYS A 424 10.49 29.40 28.30
CA CYS A 424 10.51 29.03 29.71
C CYS A 424 11.32 30.05 30.52
N ILE A 425 10.63 30.94 31.26
CA ILE A 425 11.26 31.83 32.25
C ILE A 425 11.90 30.97 33.36
N GLY A 426 13.13 31.29 33.77
CA GLY A 426 13.73 30.76 35.00
C GLY A 426 14.46 29.41 34.94
N LYS A 427 14.83 28.88 33.77
CA LYS A 427 15.74 27.71 33.69
C LYS A 427 17.21 28.14 33.75
N GLN A 428 17.80 28.06 34.94
CA GLN A 428 19.18 28.51 35.24
C GLN A 428 20.30 27.76 34.48
N GLU A 429 20.07 26.53 34.02
CA GLU A 429 21.12 25.64 33.48
C GLU A 429 21.65 26.02 32.07
N LEU A 430 21.20 27.14 31.49
CA LEU A 430 21.50 27.52 30.10
C LEU A 430 21.96 29.00 29.93
N MET A 431 22.25 29.72 31.02
CA MET A 431 22.43 31.20 31.01
C MET A 431 23.51 31.73 30.04
N ASP A 432 24.68 31.08 29.93
CA ASP A 432 25.73 31.51 28.99
C ASP A 432 25.38 31.19 27.53
N TYR A 433 24.63 30.11 27.31
CA TYR A 433 24.07 29.76 26.01
C TYR A 433 22.95 30.74 25.63
N PHE A 434 22.19 31.27 26.60
CA PHE A 434 21.12 32.24 26.37
C PHE A 434 21.61 33.63 25.96
N GLN A 435 22.77 34.10 26.45
CA GLN A 435 23.27 35.44 26.15
C GLN A 435 23.52 35.67 24.65
N CYS A 436 24.29 34.80 23.99
CA CYS A 436 24.58 34.94 22.55
C CYS A 436 23.31 34.87 21.68
N TYR A 437 22.31 34.10 22.12
CA TYR A 437 21.05 33.97 21.40
C TYR A 437 20.16 35.21 21.53
N ILE A 438 20.21 35.92 22.66
CA ILE A 438 19.42 37.14 22.88
C ILE A 438 19.94 38.28 22.00
N GLU A 439 21.25 38.54 21.99
CA GLU A 439 21.82 39.60 21.13
C GLU A 439 21.52 39.35 19.63
N GLU A 440 21.67 38.11 19.18
CA GLU A 440 21.32 37.71 17.82
C GLU A 440 19.80 37.86 17.55
N PHE A 441 18.98 37.48 18.51
CA PHE A 441 17.52 37.57 18.42
C PHE A 441 17.03 39.03 18.39
N GLU A 442 17.59 39.90 19.22
CA GLU A 442 17.28 41.34 19.22
C GLU A 442 17.65 41.98 17.88
N SER A 443 18.86 41.70 17.39
CA SER A 443 19.28 42.13 16.06
C SER A 443 18.30 41.64 14.98
N LEU A 444 17.80 40.41 15.11
CA LEU A 444 16.86 39.82 14.17
C LEU A 444 15.49 40.51 14.22
N LEU A 445 14.96 40.78 15.40
CA LEU A 445 13.69 41.51 15.57
C LEU A 445 13.76 42.91 14.96
N LEU A 446 14.80 43.66 15.31
CA LEU A 446 14.99 45.05 14.89
C LEU A 446 15.26 45.16 13.38
N SER A 447 15.99 44.21 12.80
CA SER A 447 16.37 44.27 11.37
C SER A 447 15.28 43.76 10.42
N ASN A 448 14.22 43.10 10.93
CA ASN A 448 13.21 42.45 10.09
C ASN A 448 11.79 42.95 10.32
N ASN A 449 11.64 44.17 10.85
CA ASN A 449 10.35 44.83 11.09
C ASN A 449 9.35 43.91 11.81
N VAL A 450 9.82 43.22 12.85
CA VAL A 450 8.97 42.32 13.64
C VAL A 450 8.08 43.17 14.54
N LEU A 451 6.79 42.85 14.53
CA LEU A 451 5.76 43.52 15.30
C LEU A 451 5.39 42.68 16.53
N THR A 452 4.72 43.30 17.49
CA THR A 452 3.98 42.59 18.54
C THR A 452 2.57 43.18 18.66
N THR A 453 1.81 42.78 19.68
CA THR A 453 0.44 43.27 19.88
C THR A 453 0.33 44.02 21.19
N LYS A 454 -0.64 44.92 21.29
CA LYS A 454 -0.88 45.66 22.53
C LYS A 454 -1.16 44.75 23.72
N GLU A 455 -1.92 43.68 23.51
CA GLU A 455 -2.24 42.70 24.55
C GLU A 455 -0.99 41.98 25.06
N ILE A 456 -0.10 41.55 24.16
CA ILE A 456 1.17 40.93 24.53
C ILE A 456 2.02 41.89 25.37
N LYS A 457 2.12 43.17 24.97
CA LYS A 457 2.86 44.16 25.75
C LYS A 457 2.28 44.34 27.15
N LEU A 458 0.96 44.42 27.27
CA LEU A 458 0.29 44.53 28.58
C LEU A 458 0.56 43.30 29.45
N GLU A 459 0.55 42.11 28.87
CA GLU A 459 0.87 40.87 29.58
C GLU A 459 2.33 40.83 30.03
N ILE A 460 3.28 41.26 29.19
CA ILE A 460 4.69 41.40 29.57
C ILE A 460 4.83 42.36 30.76
N MET A 461 4.19 43.53 30.70
CA MET A 461 4.23 44.50 31.80
C MET A 461 3.64 43.94 33.09
N ALA A 462 2.52 43.20 33.00
CA ALA A 462 1.89 42.54 34.13
C ALA A 462 2.84 41.50 34.76
N ILE A 463 3.45 40.63 33.96
CA ILE A 463 4.40 39.60 34.42
C ILE A 463 5.63 40.24 35.07
N LYS A 464 6.19 41.31 34.48
CA LYS A 464 7.30 42.07 35.08
C LYS A 464 6.93 42.70 36.44
N SER A 465 5.66 43.01 36.68
CA SER A 465 5.18 43.57 37.94
C SER A 465 4.97 42.53 39.06
N LEU A 466 4.97 41.24 38.73
CA LEU A 466 4.79 40.16 39.70
C LEU A 466 6.02 40.00 40.60
N LYS A 467 5.89 40.42 41.87
CA LYS A 467 6.96 40.37 42.87
C LYS A 467 7.52 38.96 43.15
N MET A 468 6.82 37.91 42.73
CA MET A 468 7.21 36.51 42.96
C MET A 468 8.17 35.95 41.91
N ILE A 469 8.36 36.63 40.77
CA ILE A 469 9.26 36.19 39.70
C ILE A 469 10.54 37.02 39.75
N ARG A 470 11.70 36.35 39.81
CA ARG A 470 13.01 37.00 39.69
C ARG A 470 13.54 36.80 38.29
N PHE A 471 13.57 37.88 37.51
CA PHE A 471 14.17 37.88 36.18
C PHE A 471 15.68 38.15 36.28
N SER A 472 16.46 37.46 35.46
CA SER A 472 17.83 37.83 35.12
C SER A 472 17.86 39.10 34.27
N ASN A 473 19.03 39.74 34.19
CA ASN A 473 19.21 40.93 33.34
C ASN A 473 18.88 40.64 31.87
N TYR A 474 19.24 39.45 31.38
CA TYR A 474 18.97 39.02 30.01
C TYR A 474 17.49 38.77 29.74
N GLU A 475 16.76 38.18 30.69
CA GLU A 475 15.30 38.04 30.57
C GLU A 475 14.60 39.40 30.57
N LEU A 476 15.07 40.36 31.37
CA LEU A 476 14.56 41.73 31.35
C LEU A 476 14.84 42.41 30.01
N GLN A 477 16.06 42.31 29.50
CA GLN A 477 16.47 42.86 28.20
C GLN A 477 15.61 42.29 27.07
N PHE A 478 15.43 40.97 27.05
CA PHE A 478 14.58 40.28 26.07
C PHE A 478 13.13 40.80 26.10
N LEU A 479 12.53 40.90 27.29
CA LEU A 479 11.15 41.41 27.43
C LEU A 479 11.06 42.90 27.05
N ASP A 480 12.06 43.71 27.39
CA ASP A 480 12.12 45.13 27.05
C ASP A 480 12.27 45.35 25.54
N THR A 481 13.04 44.51 24.84
CA THR A 481 13.10 44.52 23.38
C THR A 481 11.73 44.31 22.77
N ILE A 482 10.94 43.36 23.27
CA ILE A 482 9.58 43.10 22.76
C ILE A 482 8.63 44.28 23.06
N LEU A 483 8.74 44.90 24.24
CA LEU A 483 7.94 46.09 24.59
C LEU A 483 8.21 47.28 23.64
N ASN A 484 9.42 47.36 23.10
CA ASN A 484 9.84 48.40 22.17
C ASN A 484 9.44 48.14 20.70
N LEU A 485 8.95 46.95 20.35
CA LEU A 485 8.49 46.65 18.99
C LEU A 485 7.24 47.48 18.61
N GLU A 486 7.05 47.73 17.32
CA GLU A 486 5.82 48.35 16.82
C GLU A 486 4.60 47.44 17.04
N GLU A 487 3.42 48.06 17.21
CA GLU A 487 2.16 47.36 17.46
C GLU A 487 1.46 47.04 16.13
N ALA A 488 1.08 45.77 15.96
CA ALA A 488 0.33 45.31 14.79
C ALA A 488 -1.15 45.71 14.84
N TRP A 489 -1.75 45.66 16.04
CA TRP A 489 -3.11 46.08 16.41
C TRP A 489 -3.27 46.16 17.92
#